data_AF-A0A350I6I4-F1
#
_entry.id   AF-A0A350I6I4-F1
#
_cell.length_a   1.000
_cell.length_b   1.000
_cell.length_c   1.000
_cell.angle_alpha   90.00
_cell.angle_beta   90.00
_cell.angle_gamma   90.00
#
_symmetry.space_group_name_H-M   'P 1'
#
loop_
_entity.id
_entity.type
_entity.pdbx_description
1 polymer ?
#
loop_
_entity_poly.entity_id
_entity_poly.type
_entity_poly.pdbx_seq_one_letter_code
_entity_poly.pdbx_strand_id
1 'polypeptide(L)'
;EYDESLGMEIQKPTVSIIAKQLDGKEVELSGFIIPLTGKLAQSHFMLSRYPQSMCFFCGKAGPETAAQVFMNGEKKVEFTEDKVT
;
A
#
# COMPACT_ATOMS: atom_id res chain seq x y z
N GLU A 1 13.70 -2.45 19.59
CA GLU A 1 13.38 -3.48 20.61
C GLU A 1 14.00 -4.77 20.13
N TYR A 2 14.78 -5.47 20.96
CA TYR A 2 15.39 -6.73 20.57
C TYR A 2 14.31 -7.82 20.54
N ASP A 3 14.11 -8.43 19.38
CA ASP A 3 13.16 -9.52 19.23
C ASP A 3 13.92 -10.84 19.32
N GLU A 4 13.74 -11.55 20.43
CA GLU A 4 14.44 -12.81 20.71
C GLU A 4 14.10 -13.91 19.70
N SER A 5 12.93 -13.86 19.07
CA SER A 5 12.51 -14.86 18.08
C SER A 5 13.21 -14.69 16.73
N LEU A 6 13.53 -13.44 16.38
CA LEU A 6 14.21 -13.07 15.15
C LEU A 6 15.70 -12.81 15.36
N GLY A 7 16.17 -12.82 16.61
CA GLY A 7 17.58 -12.66 16.99
C GLY A 7 18.17 -11.31 16.61
N MET A 8 17.34 -10.28 16.40
CA MET A 8 17.76 -8.98 15.86
C MET A 8 17.03 -7.81 16.52
N GLU A 9 17.66 -6.63 16.48
CA GLU A 9 17.00 -5.39 16.87
C GLU A 9 15.98 -4.98 15.82
N ILE A 10 14.71 -4.97 16.19
CA ILE A 10 13.62 -4.54 15.32
C ILE A 10 13.19 -3.13 15.68
N GLN A 11 13.07 -2.28 14.67
CA GLN A 11 12.37 -1.01 14.78
C GLN A 11 10.88 -1.24 14.56
N LYS A 12 10.07 -1.05 15.61
CA LYS A 12 8.61 -1.05 15.47
C LYS A 12 8.19 0.28 14.83
N PRO A 13 7.53 0.26 13.65
CA PRO A 13 7.07 1.48 13.03
C PRO A 13 5.99 2.13 13.90
N THR A 14 6.09 3.44 14.09
CA THR A 14 5.06 4.19 14.81
C THR A 14 3.94 4.56 13.83
N VAL A 15 2.71 4.13 14.14
CA VAL A 15 1.54 4.49 13.34
C VAL A 15 1.26 5.99 13.49
N SER A 16 1.14 6.69 12.36
CA SER A 16 0.90 8.14 12.36
C SER A 16 -0.44 8.49 13.01
N ILE A 17 -0.51 9.69 13.62
CA ILE A 17 -1.75 10.21 14.21
C ILE A 17 -2.87 10.30 13.17
N ILE A 18 -2.52 10.70 11.94
CA ILE A 18 -3.46 10.84 10.82
C ILE A 18 -4.06 9.48 10.47
N ALA A 19 -3.25 8.42 10.36
CA ALA A 19 -3.74 7.08 10.06
C ALA A 19 -4.75 6.59 11.12
N LYS A 20 -4.46 6.84 12.41
CA LYS A 20 -5.39 6.53 13.51
C LYS A 20 -6.70 7.31 13.43
N GLN A 21 -6.66 8.56 12.95
CA GLN A 21 -7.87 9.39 12.83
C GLN A 21 -8.76 8.99 11.65
N LEU A 22 -8.19 8.33 10.63
CA LEU A 22 -8.90 7.85 9.45
C LEU A 22 -9.40 6.40 9.59
N ASP A 23 -9.00 5.70 10.65
CA ASP A 23 -9.43 4.33 10.90
C ASP A 23 -10.96 4.22 10.99
N GLY A 24 -11.51 3.26 10.25
CA GLY A 24 -12.96 3.03 10.12
C GLY A 24 -13.75 4.11 9.35
N LYS A 25 -13.09 5.11 8.74
CA LYS A 25 -13.76 6.16 7.95
C LYS A 25 -13.68 5.85 6.46
N GLU A 26 -14.70 6.27 5.73
CA GLU A 26 -14.66 6.30 4.27
C GLU A 26 -13.72 7.42 3.81
N VAL A 27 -12.79 7.09 2.92
CA VAL A 27 -11.78 8.01 2.38
C VAL A 27 -11.66 7.80 0.89
N GLU A 28 -11.34 8.87 0.18
CA GLU A 28 -11.02 8.85 -1.25
C GLU A 28 -9.50 9.00 -1.43
N LEU A 29 -8.88 8.15 -2.25
CA LEU A 29 -7.43 8.10 -2.42
C LEU A 29 -7.06 8.03 -3.90
N SER A 30 -6.26 9.00 -4.36
CA SER A 30 -5.73 8.96 -5.72
C SER A 30 -4.32 8.40 -5.79
N GLY A 31 -4.05 7.51 -6.76
CA GLY A 31 -2.75 6.89 -6.91
C GLY A 31 -2.60 6.03 -8.16
N PHE A 32 -1.54 5.23 -8.20
CA PHE A 32 -1.20 4.29 -9.25
C PHE A 32 -1.33 2.87 -8.72
N ILE A 33 -1.91 1.98 -9.52
CA ILE A 33 -2.05 0.57 -9.17
C ILE A 33 -0.71 -0.13 -9.39
N ILE A 34 -0.15 -0.68 -8.33
CA ILE A 34 1.02 -1.56 -8.39
C ILE A 34 0.53 -3.00 -8.19
N PRO A 35 0.50 -3.81 -9.26
CA PRO A 35 -0.01 -5.16 -9.19
C PRO A 35 0.94 -6.05 -8.37
N LEU A 36 0.38 -6.78 -7.40
CA LEU A 36 1.14 -7.77 -6.61
C LEU A 36 1.26 -9.12 -7.33
N THR A 37 0.45 -9.34 -8.35
CA THR A 37 0.44 -10.55 -9.18
C THR A 37 0.41 -10.14 -10.65
N GLY A 38 0.98 -10.94 -11.56
CA GLY A 38 0.95 -10.66 -13.01
C GLY A 38 -0.42 -10.82 -13.69
N LYS A 39 -1.53 -10.64 -12.94
CA LYS A 39 -2.90 -10.71 -13.47
C LYS A 39 -3.32 -9.33 -13.97
N LEU A 40 -4.11 -9.31 -15.04
CA LEU A 40 -4.70 -8.08 -15.59
C LEU A 40 -5.84 -7.51 -14.72
N ALA A 41 -6.48 -8.37 -13.92
CA ALA A 41 -7.53 -7.99 -13.00
C ALA A 41 -7.21 -8.54 -11.60
N GLN A 42 -7.26 -7.67 -10.59
CA GLN A 42 -6.83 -7.98 -9.23
C GLN A 42 -7.82 -7.50 -8.18
N SER A 43 -7.99 -8.31 -7.13
CA SER A 43 -8.71 -7.94 -5.90
C SER A 43 -7.78 -7.54 -4.76
N HIS A 44 -6.48 -7.72 -4.94
CA HIS A 44 -5.44 -7.38 -3.96
C HIS A 44 -4.27 -6.72 -4.68
N PHE A 45 -3.99 -5.47 -4.33
CA PHE A 45 -2.94 -4.66 -4.96
C PHE A 45 -2.43 -3.60 -4.02
N MET A 46 -1.36 -2.90 -4.43
CA MET A 46 -0.87 -1.74 -3.73
C MET A 46 -1.26 -0.48 -4.50
N LEU A 47 -1.84 0.50 -3.82
CA LEU A 47 -2.08 1.83 -4.35
C LEU A 47 -0.91 2.73 -3.92
N SER A 48 -0.21 3.30 -4.89
CA SER A 48 0.97 4.15 -4.64
C SER A 48 0.69 5.59 -5.05
N ARG A 49 1.14 6.56 -4.26
CA ARG A 49 1.11 7.99 -4.66
C ARG A 49 1.91 8.24 -5.95
N TYR A 50 2.96 7.45 -6.19
CA TYR A 50 3.86 7.60 -7.33
C TYR A 50 3.78 6.43 -8.32
N PRO A 51 4.14 6.65 -9.59
CA PRO A 51 4.28 5.57 -10.57
C PRO A 51 5.31 4.52 -10.13
N GLN A 52 5.26 3.35 -10.76
CA GLN A 52 6.14 2.21 -10.45
C GLN A 52 7.63 2.57 -10.40
N SER A 53 8.09 3.53 -11.22
CA SER A 53 9.48 4.01 -11.27
C SER A 53 9.98 4.70 -9.99
N MET A 54 9.07 5.11 -9.10
CA MET A 54 9.32 5.77 -7.81
C MET A 54 8.59 5.08 -6.65
N CYS A 55 8.33 3.78 -6.76
CA CYS A 55 7.60 3.04 -5.75
C CYS A 55 8.37 2.93 -4.41
N PHE A 56 7.63 2.85 -3.30
CA PHE A 56 8.14 2.53 -1.96
C PHE A 56 9.08 1.31 -1.97
N PHE A 57 8.70 0.23 -2.67
CA PHE A 57 9.50 -0.99 -2.75
C PHE A 57 10.82 -0.83 -3.52
N CYS A 58 10.94 0.21 -4.35
CA CYS A 58 12.20 0.55 -5.02
C CYS A 58 13.12 1.42 -4.15
N GLY A 59 12.73 1.70 -2.90
CA GLY A 59 13.51 2.51 -1.95
C GLY A 59 13.47 4.02 -2.20
N LYS A 60 12.58 4.50 -3.08
CA LYS A 60 12.51 5.92 -3.49
C LYS A 60 11.41 6.72 -2.76
N ALA A 61 10.52 6.03 -2.06
CA ALA A 61 9.45 6.63 -1.28
C ALA A 61 9.33 5.89 0.06
N GLY A 62 8.69 6.50 1.05
CA GLY A 62 8.44 5.87 2.35
C GLY A 62 7.12 5.10 2.38
N PRO A 63 6.90 4.27 3.42
CA PRO A 63 5.71 3.43 3.54
C PRO A 63 4.42 4.24 3.63
N GLU A 64 4.50 5.52 4.02
CA GLU A 64 3.39 6.47 4.03
C GLU A 64 2.80 6.77 2.65
N THR A 65 3.53 6.44 1.58
CA THR A 65 3.12 6.70 0.19
C THR A 65 2.39 5.53 -0.47
N ALA A 66 2.27 4.40 0.23
CA ALA A 66 1.69 3.17 -0.29
C ALA A 66 0.56 2.69 0.63
N ALA A 67 -0.55 2.27 0.02
CA ALA A 67 -1.67 1.64 0.71
C ALA A 67 -1.90 0.25 0.14
N GLN A 68 -2.04 -0.76 0.99
CA GLN A 68 -2.44 -2.09 0.55
C GLN A 68 -3.96 -2.14 0.47
N VAL A 69 -4.49 -2.50 -0.69
CA VAL A 69 -5.93 -2.49 -0.98
C VAL A 69 -6.43 -3.90 -1.15
N PHE A 70 -7.52 -4.22 -0.44
CA PHE A 70 -8.28 -5.45 -0.59
C PHE A 70 -9.70 -5.09 -1.04
N MET A 71 -10.07 -5.55 -2.24
CA MET A 71 -11.41 -5.35 -2.77
C MET A 71 -12.42 -6.19 -1.99
N ASN A 72 -13.59 -5.62 -1.73
CA ASN A 72 -14.66 -6.34 -1.05
C ASN A 72 -15.35 -7.34 -2.00
N GLY A 73 -15.51 -8.58 -1.55
CA GLY A 73 -16.15 -9.66 -2.31
C GLY A 73 -15.35 -10.14 -3.52
N GLU A 74 -16.04 -10.40 -4.62
CA GLU A 74 -15.43 -10.92 -5.87
C GLU A 74 -15.01 -9.81 -6.86
N LYS A 75 -15.13 -8.54 -6.45
CA LYS A 75 -14.78 -7.39 -7.30
C LYS A 75 -13.29 -7.40 -7.62
N LYS A 76 -12.98 -7.09 -8.87
CA LYS A 76 -11.60 -6.92 -9.36
C LYS A 76 -11.48 -5.59 -10.07
N VAL A 77 -10.31 -4.98 -9.93
CA VAL A 77 -9.93 -3.77 -10.65
C VAL A 77 -8.99 -4.18 -11.77
N GLU A 78 -9.22 -3.65 -12.97
CA GLU A 78 -8.32 -3.83 -14.10
C GLU A 78 -7.05 -2.99 -13.89
N PHE A 79 -5.92 -3.52 -14.35
CA PHE A 79 -4.67 -2.77 -14.35
C PHE A 79 -4.76 -1.57 -15.32
N THR A 80 -4.23 -0.44 -14.87
CA THR A 80 -3.98 0.74 -15.69
C THR A 80 -2.69 1.41 -15.25
N GLU A 81 -1.97 1.99 -16.20
CA GLU A 81 -0.79 2.82 -15.94
C GLU A 81 -1.17 4.26 -15.57
N ASP A 82 -2.43 4.64 -15.80
CA ASP A 82 -2.97 5.94 -15.44
C ASP A 82 -3.25 6.05 -13.94
N LYS A 83 -3.29 7.30 -13.47
CA LYS A 83 -3.67 7.61 -12.10
C LYS A 83 -5.17 7.36 -11.90
N VAL A 84 -5.51 6.59 -10.88
CA VAL A 84 -6.88 6.27 -10.45
C VAL A 84 -7.23 7.02 -9.16
N THR A 85 -8.53 7.10 -8.84
CA THR A 85 -9.08 7.62 -7.58
C THR A 85 -10.17 6.68 -7.08
#